data_AF-A0A2E4W5K0-F1
#
_entry.id   AF-A0A2E4W5K0-F1
#
_cell.length_a   1.000
_cell.length_b   1.000
_cell.length_c   1.000
_cell.angle_alpha   90.00
_cell.angle_beta   90.00
_cell.angle_gamma   90.00
#
_symmetry.space_group_name_H-M   'P 1'
#
loop_
_entity.id
_entity.type
_entity.pdbx_description
1 polymer ?
#
loop_
_entity_poly.entity_id
_entity_poly.type
_entity_poly.pdbx_seq_one_letter_code
_entity_poly.pdbx_strand_id
1 'polypeptide(L)'
;MELITVFILGFLWYQVIAIFGISIGLHRHFAHRQFDVSKIYEVIILFLITLTGARSPLGWIGAHRIHHANADTENDPHSPDIKGFWKIVFNYWTCKNIPRKYIKDVIKNPRIIFFHKYWKHIHLTVAIISLLIGLNFFIAFIMIPYVLGFFGYGYFNAAGHKDYKPRTNFWINILSAGEGFHDVHHNNEKLMRLNKYDISGIVIERFIK
;
A
#
# COMPACT_ATOMS: atom_id res chain seq x y z
N MET A 1 7.52 -26.48 12.70
CA MET A 1 6.69 -26.08 11.54
C MET A 1 7.55 -26.21 10.31
N GLU A 2 7.07 -26.92 9.28
CA GLU A 2 7.80 -27.05 8.02
C GLU A 2 7.92 -25.68 7.33
N LEU A 3 9.02 -25.48 6.60
CA LEU A 3 9.31 -24.22 5.91
C LEU A 3 8.17 -23.81 4.97
N ILE A 4 7.57 -24.78 4.26
CA ILE A 4 6.45 -24.53 3.36
C ILE A 4 5.22 -23.95 4.09
N THR A 5 4.95 -24.41 5.31
CA THR A 5 3.86 -23.88 6.14
C THR A 5 4.13 -22.44 6.55
N VAL A 6 5.39 -22.09 6.87
CA VAL A 6 5.79 -20.72 7.19
C VAL A 6 5.50 -19.78 6.00
N PHE A 7 5.86 -20.20 4.79
CA PHE A 7 5.63 -19.41 3.59
C PHE A 7 4.14 -19.23 3.28
N ILE A 8 3.34 -20.30 3.40
CA ILE A 8 1.89 -20.23 3.18
C ILE A 8 1.24 -19.27 4.18
N LEU A 9 1.54 -19.42 5.48
CA LEU A 9 0.99 -18.56 6.52
C LEU A 9 1.41 -17.10 6.34
N GLY A 10 2.69 -16.86 6.00
CA GLY A 10 3.19 -15.52 5.74
C GLY A 10 2.55 -14.88 4.51
N PHE A 11 2.33 -15.65 3.45
CA PHE A 11 1.63 -15.16 2.26
C PHE A 11 0.16 -14.82 2.57
N LEU A 12 -0.57 -15.71 3.25
CA LEU A 12 -1.95 -15.45 3.65
C LEU A 12 -2.06 -14.23 4.57
N TRP A 13 -1.12 -14.08 5.49
CA TRP A 13 -1.04 -12.90 6.35
C TRP A 13 -0.78 -11.62 5.57
N TYR A 14 0.15 -11.66 4.61
CA TYR A 14 0.37 -10.56 3.69
C TYR A 14 -0.89 -10.20 2.90
N GLN A 15 -1.68 -11.17 2.42
CA GLN A 15 -2.94 -10.89 1.72
C GLN A 15 -3.93 -10.14 2.61
N VAL A 16 -4.01 -10.46 3.91
CA VAL A 16 -4.83 -9.71 4.87
C VAL A 16 -4.33 -8.26 4.98
N ILE A 17 -3.02 -8.05 5.11
CA ILE A 17 -2.44 -6.70 5.14
C ILE A 17 -2.71 -5.95 3.82
N ALA A 18 -2.58 -6.61 2.67
CA ALA A 18 -2.82 -6.02 1.36
C ALA A 18 -4.27 -5.59 1.16
N ILE A 19 -5.24 -6.42 1.59
CA ILE A 19 -6.66 -6.05 1.54
C ILE A 19 -6.93 -4.88 2.48
N PHE A 20 -6.72 -5.06 3.79
CA PHE A 20 -7.23 -4.14 4.80
C PHE A 20 -6.32 -2.95 5.04
N GLY A 21 -5.01 -3.18 5.13
CA GLY A 21 -4.02 -2.13 5.36
C GLY A 21 -3.81 -1.27 4.11
N ILE A 22 -3.52 -1.92 2.98
CA ILE A 22 -3.08 -1.25 1.75
C ILE A 22 -4.26 -0.73 0.94
N SER A 23 -5.03 -1.65 0.33
CA SER A 23 -6.05 -1.30 -0.66
C SER A 23 -7.21 -0.54 -0.01
N ILE A 24 -7.87 -1.13 0.99
CA ILE A 24 -8.99 -0.50 1.69
C ILE A 24 -8.52 0.73 2.47
N GLY A 25 -7.46 0.57 3.26
CA GLY A 25 -7.02 1.58 4.21
C GLY A 25 -6.20 2.72 3.62
N LEU A 26 -4.95 2.44 3.25
CA LEU A 26 -4.00 3.47 2.84
C LEU A 26 -4.39 4.12 1.50
N HIS A 27 -4.85 3.30 0.56
CA HIS A 27 -5.21 3.74 -0.78
C HIS A 27 -6.62 4.35 -0.84
N ARG A 28 -7.66 3.56 -0.60
CA ARG A 28 -9.05 4.01 -0.82
C ARG A 28 -9.59 4.95 0.27
N HIS A 29 -9.38 4.61 1.54
CA HIS A 29 -9.80 5.46 2.65
C HIS A 29 -8.91 6.71 2.79
N PHE A 30 -7.61 6.56 3.04
CA PHE A 30 -6.75 7.71 3.32
C PHE A 30 -6.35 8.51 2.08
N ALA A 31 -5.89 7.87 0.99
CA ALA A 31 -5.42 8.60 -0.18
C ALA A 31 -6.57 9.17 -1.02
N HIS A 32 -7.61 8.38 -1.31
CA HIS A 32 -8.72 8.81 -2.17
C HIS A 32 -9.99 9.24 -1.45
N ARG A 33 -10.11 9.05 -0.13
CA ARG A 33 -11.27 9.47 0.67
C ARG A 33 -12.59 8.94 0.10
N GLN A 34 -12.60 7.65 -0.25
CA GLN A 34 -13.77 7.01 -0.85
C GLN A 34 -14.88 6.71 0.16
N PHE A 35 -14.53 6.50 1.42
CA PHE A 35 -15.42 6.24 2.54
C PHE A 35 -14.70 6.57 3.85
N ASP A 36 -15.42 6.61 4.97
CA ASP A 36 -14.87 6.80 6.31
C ASP A 36 -14.92 5.49 7.10
N VAL A 37 -13.97 5.31 8.03
CA VAL A 37 -13.96 4.18 8.97
C VAL A 37 -13.86 4.71 10.41
N SER A 38 -14.16 3.85 11.38
CA SER A 38 -14.00 4.23 12.79
C SER A 38 -12.54 4.52 13.12
N LYS A 39 -12.29 5.34 14.14
CA LYS A 39 -10.94 5.67 14.62
C LYS A 39 -10.12 4.43 15.02
N ILE A 40 -10.79 3.37 15.48
CA ILE A 40 -10.14 2.10 15.83
C ILE A 40 -9.66 1.40 14.55
N TYR A 41 -10.50 1.36 13.52
CA TYR A 41 -10.11 0.82 12.22
C TYR A 41 -8.96 1.62 11.60
N GLU A 42 -8.95 2.95 11.71
CA GLU A 42 -7.80 3.76 11.28
C GLU A 42 -6.49 3.32 11.95
N VAL A 43 -6.50 3.06 13.27
CA VAL A 43 -5.31 2.61 14.00
C VAL A 43 -4.87 1.22 13.55
N ILE A 44 -5.80 0.29 13.35
CA ILE A 44 -5.50 -1.05 12.83
C ILE A 44 -4.87 -0.96 11.44
N ILE A 45 -5.47 -0.20 10.52
CA ILE A 45 -4.94 0.04 9.17
C ILE A 45 -3.51 0.56 9.24
N LEU A 46 -3.29 1.63 10.01
CA LEU A 46 -1.98 2.28 10.11
C LEU A 46 -0.94 1.34 10.72
N PHE A 47 -1.32 0.50 11.69
CA PHE A 47 -0.45 -0.55 12.24
C PHE A 47 -0.08 -1.60 11.20
N LEU A 48 -1.05 -2.17 10.47
CA LEU A 48 -0.80 -3.18 9.43
C LEU A 48 0.17 -2.67 8.37
N ILE A 49 0.05 -1.41 7.95
CA ILE A 49 0.99 -0.79 7.00
C ILE A 49 2.42 -0.77 7.53
N THR A 50 2.63 -0.57 8.84
CA THR A 50 3.99 -0.59 9.43
C THR A 50 4.68 -1.95 9.33
N LEU A 51 3.92 -3.05 9.14
CA LEU A 51 4.48 -4.39 8.97
C LEU A 51 5.01 -4.62 7.54
N THR A 52 4.64 -3.74 6.62
CA THR A 52 5.06 -3.82 5.22
C THR A 52 6.31 -2.97 5.00
N GLY A 53 7.05 -3.24 3.92
CA GLY A 53 8.10 -2.35 3.43
C GLY A 53 7.58 -1.02 2.86
N ALA A 54 6.34 -0.63 3.16
CA ALA A 54 5.82 0.67 2.82
C ALA A 54 6.59 1.75 3.57
N ARG A 55 6.80 2.89 2.91
CA ARG A 55 7.23 4.12 3.57
C ARG A 55 6.19 4.56 4.61
N SER A 56 6.53 5.56 5.42
CA SER A 56 5.60 6.15 6.39
C SER A 56 4.22 6.45 5.76
N PRO A 57 3.08 6.30 6.47
CA PRO A 57 1.75 6.48 5.89
C PRO A 57 1.55 7.84 5.19
N LEU A 58 1.94 8.94 5.85
CA LEU A 58 1.87 10.28 5.27
C LEU A 58 2.71 10.41 3.99
N GLY A 59 3.90 9.81 3.99
CA GLY A 59 4.82 9.81 2.86
C GLY A 59 4.28 9.05 1.66
N TRP A 60 3.67 7.88 1.91
CA TRP A 60 3.01 7.09 0.88
C TRP A 60 1.80 7.83 0.29
N ILE A 61 0.89 8.32 1.16
CA ILE A 61 -0.32 9.05 0.73
C ILE A 61 0.04 10.27 -0.12
N GLY A 62 1.04 11.05 0.31
CA GLY A 62 1.47 12.22 -0.41
C GLY A 62 2.09 11.88 -1.77
N ALA A 63 2.97 10.87 -1.84
CA ALA A 63 3.56 10.43 -3.10
C ALA A 63 2.50 9.90 -4.07
N HIS A 64 1.56 9.08 -3.59
CA HIS A 64 0.46 8.55 -4.39
C HIS A 64 -0.44 9.65 -4.97
N ARG A 65 -0.78 10.65 -4.15
CA ARG A 65 -1.57 11.81 -4.62
C ARG A 65 -0.82 12.69 -5.62
N ILE A 66 0.51 12.82 -5.49
CA ILE A 66 1.34 13.51 -6.48
C ILE A 66 1.35 12.72 -7.79
N HIS A 67 1.50 11.41 -7.71
CA HIS A 67 1.42 10.50 -8.85
C HIS A 67 0.09 10.68 -9.59
N HIS A 68 -1.05 10.55 -8.91
CA HIS A 68 -2.36 10.81 -9.54
C HIS A 68 -2.48 12.18 -10.21
N ALA A 69 -2.00 13.23 -9.55
CA ALA A 69 -2.09 14.60 -10.08
C ALA A 69 -1.14 14.89 -11.25
N ASN A 70 -0.11 14.07 -11.46
CA ASN A 70 0.93 14.31 -12.45
C ASN A 70 1.28 13.04 -13.23
N ALA A 71 0.35 12.07 -13.29
CA ALA A 71 0.62 10.71 -13.74
C ALA A 71 1.29 10.72 -15.11
N ASP A 72 2.34 9.91 -15.26
CA ASP A 72 3.08 9.76 -16.51
C ASP A 72 3.75 11.05 -17.04
N THR A 73 3.93 12.07 -16.19
CA THR A 73 4.72 13.28 -16.50
C THR A 73 6.04 13.32 -15.73
N GLU A 74 6.90 14.29 -16.05
CA GLU A 74 8.19 14.48 -15.34
C GLU A 74 8.05 14.68 -13.82
N ASN A 75 6.90 15.19 -13.38
CA ASN A 75 6.60 15.44 -11.97
C ASN A 75 6.05 14.20 -11.25
N ASP A 76 5.79 13.10 -11.95
CA ASP A 76 5.37 11.84 -11.38
C ASP A 76 6.56 11.14 -10.67
N PRO A 77 6.50 10.91 -9.35
CA PRO A 77 7.53 10.13 -8.66
C PRO A 77 7.52 8.65 -9.05
N HIS A 78 6.46 8.16 -9.68
CA HIS A 78 6.22 6.75 -9.97
C HIS A 78 6.23 6.39 -11.46
N SER A 79 6.41 7.35 -12.38
CA SER A 79 6.41 7.05 -13.81
C SER A 79 7.56 6.10 -14.18
N PRO A 80 7.28 4.85 -14.62
CA PRO A 80 8.33 3.90 -15.00
C PRO A 80 8.99 4.27 -16.33
N ASP A 81 8.25 4.91 -17.24
CA ASP A 81 8.77 5.34 -18.54
C ASP A 81 9.79 6.47 -18.40
N ILE A 82 9.64 7.33 -17.38
CA ILE A 82 10.53 8.48 -17.13
C ILE A 82 11.62 8.15 -16.11
N LYS A 83 11.26 7.52 -14.98
CA LYS A 83 12.19 7.27 -13.88
C LYS A 83 12.93 5.93 -14.02
N GLY A 84 12.49 5.07 -14.94
CA GLY A 84 13.01 3.74 -15.22
C GLY A 84 12.28 2.65 -14.44
N PHE A 85 11.79 1.63 -15.15
CA PHE A 85 11.01 0.52 -14.62
C PHE A 85 11.60 -0.08 -13.33
N TRP A 86 12.86 -0.52 -13.37
CA TRP A 86 13.52 -1.14 -12.21
C TRP A 86 13.66 -0.20 -11.01
N LYS A 87 13.86 1.11 -11.26
CA LYS A 87 13.94 2.10 -10.19
C LYS A 87 12.61 2.19 -9.43
N ILE A 88 11.49 2.07 -10.14
CA ILE A 88 10.15 2.04 -9.55
C ILE A 88 9.91 0.72 -8.82
N VAL A 89 10.24 -0.43 -9.44
CA VAL A 89 10.14 -1.78 -8.83
C VAL A 89 10.84 -1.85 -7.47
N PHE A 90 12.07 -1.32 -7.37
CA PHE A 90 12.86 -1.34 -6.14
C PHE A 90 12.62 -0.13 -5.22
N ASN A 91 11.54 0.64 -5.43
CA ASN A 91 11.21 1.84 -4.64
C ASN A 91 12.34 2.88 -4.47
N TYR A 92 13.29 2.92 -5.42
CA TYR A 92 14.37 3.90 -5.46
C TYR A 92 13.94 5.27 -6.00
N TRP A 93 12.62 5.46 -6.14
CA TRP A 93 12.03 6.78 -6.33
C TRP A 93 12.11 7.60 -5.03
N THR A 94 12.16 8.92 -5.19
CA THR A 94 12.23 9.86 -4.07
C THR A 94 11.19 10.95 -4.24
N CYS A 95 10.37 11.16 -3.21
CA CYS A 95 9.55 12.36 -3.07
C CYS A 95 10.08 13.12 -1.84
N LYS A 96 11.14 13.92 -2.03
CA LYS A 96 11.85 14.57 -0.90
C LYS A 96 10.97 15.60 -0.18
N ASN A 97 10.18 16.36 -0.93
CA ASN A 97 9.30 17.40 -0.42
C ASN A 97 7.88 17.16 -0.92
N ILE A 98 6.99 16.65 -0.06
CA ILE A 98 5.57 16.49 -0.37
C ILE A 98 4.89 17.84 -0.15
N PRO A 99 4.37 18.52 -1.20
CA PRO A 99 3.70 19.80 -1.02
C PRO A 99 2.45 19.67 -0.14
N ARG A 100 2.26 20.64 0.76
CA ARG A 100 1.14 20.64 1.73
C ARG A 100 -0.23 20.46 1.08
N LYS A 101 -0.42 20.91 -0.18
CA LYS A 101 -1.67 20.75 -0.92
C LYS A 101 -2.11 19.28 -1.06
N TYR A 102 -1.17 18.34 -1.15
CA TYR A 102 -1.48 16.91 -1.29
C TYR A 102 -1.73 16.20 0.03
N ILE A 103 -1.46 16.84 1.18
CA ILE A 103 -1.56 16.19 2.50
C ILE A 103 -2.33 17.03 3.53
N LYS A 104 -2.96 18.15 3.13
CA LYS A 104 -3.58 19.14 4.04
C LYS A 104 -4.63 18.56 4.97
N ASP A 105 -5.38 17.58 4.51
CA ASP A 105 -6.41 16.84 5.24
C ASP A 105 -5.78 15.79 6.16
N VAL A 106 -4.87 14.95 5.66
CA VAL A 106 -4.29 13.83 6.42
C VAL A 106 -3.35 14.29 7.54
N ILE A 107 -2.70 15.46 7.41
CA ILE A 107 -1.89 16.03 8.50
C ILE A 107 -2.73 16.47 9.71
N LYS A 108 -4.04 16.65 9.56
CA LYS A 108 -4.94 16.97 10.68
C LYS A 108 -5.33 15.74 11.48
N ASN A 109 -5.09 14.54 10.96
CA ASN A 109 -5.38 13.30 11.65
C ASN A 109 -4.18 12.93 12.56
N PRO A 110 -4.30 13.04 13.90
CA PRO A 110 -3.17 12.76 14.80
C PRO A 110 -2.73 11.30 14.77
N ARG A 111 -3.59 10.36 14.36
CA ARG A 111 -3.24 8.94 14.22
C ARG A 111 -2.27 8.76 13.06
N ILE A 112 -2.54 9.38 11.90
CA ILE A 112 -1.59 9.38 10.76
C ILE A 112 -0.26 10.00 11.17
N ILE A 113 -0.27 11.12 11.91
CA ILE A 113 0.96 11.78 12.36
C ILE A 113 1.76 10.88 13.31
N PHE A 114 1.10 10.21 14.26
CA PHE A 114 1.74 9.26 15.16
C PHE A 114 2.45 8.16 14.37
N PHE A 115 1.74 7.47 13.48
CA PHE A 115 2.33 6.39 12.69
C PHE A 115 3.39 6.92 11.70
N HIS A 116 3.22 8.11 11.12
CA HIS A 116 4.26 8.73 10.29
C HIS A 116 5.57 8.97 11.06
N LYS A 117 5.48 9.41 12.31
CA LYS A 117 6.66 9.67 13.16
C LYS A 117 7.31 8.37 13.67
N TYR A 118 6.50 7.38 14.05
CA TYR A 118 6.97 6.22 14.80
C TYR A 118 6.99 4.91 14.03
N TRP A 119 6.57 4.84 12.75
CA TRP A 119 6.46 3.58 12.00
C TRP A 119 7.71 2.70 12.06
N LYS A 120 8.92 3.28 11.94
CA LYS A 120 10.18 2.51 12.03
C LYS A 120 10.39 1.88 13.40
N HIS A 121 10.08 2.62 14.46
CA HIS A 121 10.19 2.13 15.84
C HIS A 121 9.16 1.03 16.07
N ILE A 122 7.92 1.24 15.64
CA ILE A 122 6.85 0.24 15.71
C ILE A 122 7.27 -1.03 14.96
N HIS A 123 7.71 -0.90 13.70
CA HIS A 123 8.18 -2.03 12.91
C HIS A 123 9.31 -2.79 13.61
N LEU A 124 10.34 -2.08 14.09
CA LEU A 124 11.47 -2.70 14.78
C LEU A 124 11.04 -3.40 16.08
N THR A 125 10.17 -2.77 16.87
CA THR A 125 9.64 -3.38 18.09
C THR A 125 8.87 -4.66 17.79
N VAL A 126 7.95 -4.64 16.81
CA VAL A 126 7.18 -5.84 16.44
C VAL A 126 8.10 -6.90 15.84
N ALA A 127 9.13 -6.52 15.08
CA ALA A 127 10.16 -7.42 14.55
C ALA A 127 10.91 -8.16 15.65
N ILE A 128 11.39 -7.43 16.66
CA ILE A 128 12.09 -8.01 17.82
C ILE A 128 11.16 -8.93 18.60
N ILE A 129 9.95 -8.50 18.93
CA ILE A 129 8.97 -9.33 19.63
C ILE A 129 8.67 -10.62 18.85
N SER A 130 8.47 -10.50 17.52
CA SER A 130 8.20 -11.66 16.67
C SER A 130 9.37 -12.63 16.63
N LEU A 131 10.62 -12.13 16.64
CA LEU A 131 11.81 -12.96 16.70
C LEU A 131 11.97 -13.68 18.04
N LEU A 132 11.62 -13.01 19.14
CA LEU A 132 11.60 -13.61 20.48
C LEU A 132 10.54 -14.72 20.62
N ILE A 133 9.41 -14.61 19.92
CA ILE A 133 8.40 -15.67 19.83
C ILE A 133 8.95 -16.87 19.03
N GLY A 134 9.72 -16.60 17.98
CA GLY A 134 10.49 -17.61 17.26
C GLY A 134 10.77 -17.25 15.82
N LEU A 135 11.85 -17.81 15.26
CA LEU A 135 12.30 -17.52 13.90
C LEU A 135 11.22 -17.75 12.83
N ASN A 136 10.48 -18.85 12.94
CA ASN A 136 9.39 -19.16 12.00
C ASN A 136 8.26 -18.13 12.07
N PHE A 137 7.91 -17.64 13.27
CA PHE A 137 6.89 -16.61 13.44
C PHE A 137 7.38 -15.27 12.88
N PHE A 138 8.64 -14.89 13.17
CA PHE A 138 9.26 -13.71 12.57
C PHE A 138 9.26 -13.73 11.04
N ILE A 139 9.65 -14.86 10.43
CA ILE A 139 9.65 -15.00 8.97
C ILE A 139 8.23 -14.80 8.41
N ALA A 140 7.24 -15.48 8.96
CA ALA A 140 5.85 -15.39 8.48
C ALA A 140 5.21 -14.03 8.75
N PHE A 141 5.38 -13.48 9.96
CA PHE A 141 4.65 -12.31 10.42
C PHE A 141 5.28 -10.98 9.99
N ILE A 142 6.61 -10.94 9.79
CA ILE A 142 7.37 -9.73 9.49
C ILE A 142 8.09 -9.83 8.15
N MET A 143 8.96 -10.82 7.98
CA MET A 143 9.87 -10.83 6.84
C MET A 143 9.13 -10.97 5.50
N ILE A 144 8.17 -11.90 5.43
CA ILE A 144 7.37 -12.13 4.22
C ILE A 144 6.52 -10.89 3.88
N PRO A 145 5.68 -10.34 4.79
CA PRO A 145 4.93 -9.12 4.50
C PRO A 145 5.81 -7.91 4.15
N TYR A 146 6.99 -7.78 4.76
CA TYR A 146 7.91 -6.70 4.44
C TYR A 146 8.41 -6.79 3.00
N VAL A 147 8.89 -7.97 2.59
CA VAL A 147 9.40 -8.23 1.24
C VAL A 147 8.28 -8.11 0.21
N LEU A 148 7.17 -8.81 0.40
CA LEU A 148 6.04 -8.80 -0.53
C LEU A 148 5.41 -7.41 -0.63
N GLY A 149 5.30 -6.69 0.48
CA GLY A 149 4.85 -5.30 0.47
C GLY A 149 5.79 -4.42 -0.34
N PHE A 150 7.10 -4.42 -0.02
CA PHE A 150 8.09 -3.61 -0.72
C PHE A 150 8.06 -3.83 -2.24
N PHE A 151 8.20 -5.09 -2.66
CA PHE A 151 8.20 -5.44 -4.08
C PHE A 151 6.83 -5.24 -4.72
N GLY A 152 5.75 -5.57 -4.01
CA GLY A 152 4.38 -5.36 -4.46
C GLY A 152 4.16 -3.91 -4.87
N TYR A 153 4.35 -2.94 -3.97
CA TYR A 153 4.16 -1.52 -4.27
C TYR A 153 4.97 -1.05 -5.48
N GLY A 154 6.26 -1.39 -5.51
CA GLY A 154 7.13 -0.94 -6.58
C GLY A 154 6.75 -1.58 -7.91
N TYR A 155 6.48 -2.89 -7.91
CA TYR A 155 6.06 -3.61 -9.10
C TYR A 155 4.70 -3.14 -9.62
N PHE A 156 3.73 -2.85 -8.74
CA PHE A 156 2.42 -2.35 -9.14
C PHE A 156 2.51 -0.98 -9.81
N ASN A 157 3.26 -0.05 -9.23
CA ASN A 157 3.50 1.24 -9.86
C ASN A 157 4.24 1.10 -11.20
N ALA A 158 5.19 0.16 -11.29
CA ALA A 158 5.99 -0.01 -12.50
C ALA A 158 5.24 -0.73 -13.64
N ALA A 159 4.44 -1.75 -13.31
CA ALA A 159 3.73 -2.57 -14.29
C ALA A 159 2.27 -2.14 -14.50
N GLY A 160 1.77 -1.21 -13.68
CA GLY A 160 0.50 -0.52 -13.87
C GLY A 160 0.58 0.67 -14.83
N HIS A 161 1.78 1.09 -15.26
CA HIS A 161 1.98 2.16 -16.24
C HIS A 161 2.88 1.70 -17.38
N LYS A 162 2.52 2.03 -18.62
CA LYS A 162 3.34 1.76 -19.81
C LYS A 162 2.90 2.61 -21.01
N ASP A 163 3.87 3.17 -21.71
CA ASP A 163 3.68 4.10 -22.83
C ASP A 163 2.96 5.37 -22.38
N TYR A 164 3.38 5.90 -21.23
CA TYR A 164 2.86 7.13 -20.61
C TYR A 164 1.36 7.09 -20.31
N LYS A 165 0.86 5.91 -19.92
CA LYS A 165 -0.55 5.71 -19.55
C LYS A 165 -0.71 4.59 -18.53
N PRO A 166 -1.74 4.68 -17.66
CA PRO A 166 -2.11 3.59 -16.77
C PRO A 166 -2.68 2.41 -17.57
N ARG A 167 -2.52 1.19 -17.04
CA ARG A 167 -2.97 -0.07 -17.64
C ARG A 167 -3.41 -1.05 -16.58
N THR A 168 -4.56 -1.68 -16.79
CA THR A 168 -4.95 -2.85 -15.99
C THR A 168 -3.97 -4.01 -16.20
N ASN A 169 -3.56 -4.62 -15.09
CA ASN A 169 -2.81 -5.86 -15.06
C ASN A 169 -3.50 -6.85 -14.12
N PHE A 170 -4.12 -7.88 -14.69
CA PHE A 170 -4.89 -8.85 -13.92
C PHE A 170 -4.03 -9.66 -12.95
N TRP A 171 -2.77 -9.96 -13.30
CA TRP A 171 -1.87 -10.73 -12.43
C TRP A 171 -1.47 -9.96 -11.18
N ILE A 172 -1.40 -8.64 -11.29
CA ILE A 172 -1.22 -7.75 -10.14
C ILE A 172 -2.37 -7.89 -9.14
N ASN A 173 -3.60 -8.11 -9.61
CA ASN A 173 -4.77 -8.20 -8.73
C ASN A 173 -4.64 -9.30 -7.67
N ILE A 174 -4.00 -10.42 -8.01
CA ILE A 174 -3.79 -11.54 -7.09
C ILE A 174 -2.85 -11.15 -5.94
N LEU A 175 -1.79 -10.40 -6.23
CA LEU A 175 -0.75 -9.99 -5.27
C LEU A 175 -1.06 -8.68 -4.53
N SER A 176 -1.98 -7.87 -5.06
CA SER A 176 -2.32 -6.54 -4.56
C SER A 176 -3.72 -6.43 -3.98
N ALA A 177 -4.49 -7.52 -3.98
CA ALA A 177 -5.82 -7.56 -3.37
C ALA A 177 -6.86 -6.59 -3.96
N GLY A 178 -6.84 -6.31 -5.27
CA GLY A 178 -7.84 -5.42 -5.91
C GLY A 178 -7.25 -4.33 -6.79
N GLU A 179 -5.95 -4.08 -6.69
CA GLU A 179 -5.31 -2.89 -7.24
C GLU A 179 -4.86 -3.05 -8.70
N GLY A 180 -5.06 -4.24 -9.28
CA GLY A 180 -4.67 -4.52 -10.66
C GLY A 180 -5.49 -3.79 -11.71
N PHE A 181 -6.65 -3.23 -11.35
CA PHE A 181 -7.53 -2.50 -12.27
C PHE A 181 -7.14 -1.02 -12.39
N HIS A 182 -5.88 -0.79 -12.75
CA HIS A 182 -5.19 0.49 -12.59
C HIS A 182 -5.70 1.58 -13.54
N ASP A 183 -6.03 1.24 -14.78
CA ASP A 183 -6.61 2.21 -15.73
C ASP A 183 -8.01 2.69 -15.30
N VAL A 184 -8.86 1.78 -14.82
CA VAL A 184 -10.18 2.09 -14.26
C VAL A 184 -10.02 3.02 -13.07
N HIS A 185 -9.07 2.72 -12.18
CA HIS A 185 -8.76 3.54 -11.02
C HIS A 185 -8.27 4.93 -11.39
N HIS A 186 -7.33 5.06 -12.33
CA HIS A 186 -6.85 6.36 -12.79
C HIS A 186 -7.93 7.18 -13.50
N ASN A 187 -8.84 6.53 -14.22
CA ASN A 187 -9.96 7.20 -14.87
C ASN A 187 -10.99 7.72 -13.85
N ASN A 188 -11.24 6.99 -12.77
CA ASN A 188 -12.11 7.43 -11.69
C ASN A 188 -11.68 6.87 -10.33
N GLU A 189 -10.82 7.63 -9.66
CA GLU A 189 -10.23 7.30 -8.35
C GLU A 189 -11.24 7.33 -7.19
N LYS A 190 -12.50 7.70 -7.45
CA LYS A 190 -13.61 7.66 -6.47
C LYS A 190 -14.41 6.37 -6.51
N LEU A 191 -14.16 5.49 -7.48
CA LEU A 191 -14.83 4.19 -7.54
C LEU A 191 -14.36 3.29 -6.39
N MET A 192 -15.30 2.91 -5.53
CA MET A 192 -15.04 1.97 -4.43
C MET A 192 -14.74 0.55 -4.92
N ARG A 193 -15.34 0.15 -6.05
CA ARG A 193 -15.13 -1.15 -6.68
C ARG A 193 -14.73 -0.96 -8.13
N LEU A 194 -13.53 -1.44 -8.47
CA LEU A 194 -12.93 -1.24 -9.78
C LEU A 194 -13.33 -2.32 -10.80
N ASN A 195 -13.72 -3.50 -10.32
CA ASN A 195 -14.09 -4.63 -11.17
C ASN A 195 -14.91 -5.68 -10.40
N LYS A 196 -15.51 -6.64 -11.12
CA LYS A 196 -16.13 -7.82 -10.49
C LYS A 196 -15.15 -8.68 -9.68
N TYR A 197 -13.86 -8.67 -10.03
CA TYR A 197 -12.79 -9.40 -9.31
C TYR A 197 -11.97 -8.53 -8.35
N ASP A 198 -12.40 -7.30 -8.07
CA ASP A 198 -11.78 -6.44 -7.06
C ASP A 198 -12.20 -6.89 -5.66
N ILE A 199 -11.36 -7.71 -5.01
CA ILE A 199 -11.63 -8.29 -3.69
C ILE A 199 -11.85 -7.19 -2.65
N SER A 200 -10.99 -6.17 -2.62
CA SER A 200 -11.12 -5.06 -1.67
C SER A 200 -12.41 -4.27 -1.89
N GLY A 201 -12.81 -4.05 -3.14
CA GLY A 201 -14.07 -3.38 -3.47
C GLY A 201 -15.29 -4.18 -3.01
N ILE A 202 -15.25 -5.51 -3.19
CA ILE A 202 -16.29 -6.41 -2.66
C ILE A 202 -16.37 -6.34 -1.14
N VAL A 203 -15.22 -6.33 -0.45
CA VAL A 203 -15.16 -6.25 1.01
C VAL A 203 -15.74 -4.93 1.51
N ILE A 204 -15.38 -3.80 0.88
CA ILE A 204 -15.92 -2.47 1.23
C ILE A 204 -17.44 -2.46 1.09
N GLU A 205 -17.95 -2.90 -0.07
CA GLU A 205 -19.39 -2.89 -0.37
C GLU A 205 -20.22 -3.73 0.61
N ARG A 206 -19.65 -4.83 1.12
CA ARG A 206 -20.37 -5.80 1.96
C ARG A 206 -20.22 -5.56 3.45
N PHE A 207 -19.08 -5.03 3.92
CA PHE A 207 -18.72 -5.08 5.34
C PHE A 207 -18.31 -3.75 5.95
N ILE A 208 -18.07 -2.70 5.16
CA ILE A 208 -17.52 -1.42 5.67
C ILE A 208 -18.53 -0.27 5.55
N LYS A 209 -19.69 -0.48 4.92
CA LYS A 209 -20.79 0.50 4.89
C LYS A 209 -21.45 0.69 6.26
#